data_AF-A0A7X0JTG5-F1
#
_entry.id   AF-A0A7X0JTG5-F1
#
_cell.length_a   1.000
_cell.length_b   1.000
_cell.length_c   1.000
_cell.angle_alpha   90.00
_cell.angle_beta   90.00
_cell.angle_gamma   90.00
#
_symmetry.space_group_name_H-M   'P 1'
#
loop_
_entity.id
_entity.type
_entity.pdbx_description
1 polymer ?
#
loop_
_entity_poly.entity_id
_entity_poly.type
_entity_poly.pdbx_seq_one_letter_code
_entity_poly.pdbx_strand_id
1 'polypeptide(L)'
;MITNESAMDRISVVSRMLAYQQDQGESMVSALAKTKSSLPAHYDDSIEAIKNIITGDEDVVFTGYGAGPFRIFAVLAGLIRKEDGDVSQLFIGAKEYIQEAVIQAREYWSGFNSLIAYLVVVFILAITVIAIFTKKVMPGFEEVFSNFGAELPTLTKFILVNESMFMLVTGILTLCVLICVASSYHVRKQVAQLRPLSSICRWIPGVRSLDDIYSYFLFVHFANVLTNARVEGVASFNHAKDLSMLTDKKTSKFSVWWDAVKAAQEVGVLDQEIEYQVSHINTLFSRQMILLRESVTLITQISLGLLIGLFVIAMYLPIFMLGSAI
;
A
#
# COMPACT_ATOMS: atom_id res chain seq x y z
N MET A 1 13.25 7.03 11.05
CA MET A 1 13.53 7.91 9.89
C MET A 1 12.25 7.98 9.07
N ILE A 2 11.35 8.85 9.51
CA ILE A 2 10.07 9.16 8.85
C ILE A 2 10.46 9.80 7.52
N THR A 3 9.84 9.36 6.44
CA THR A 3 10.06 9.90 5.10
C THR A 3 10.02 11.42 5.13
N ASN A 4 10.78 12.03 4.25
CA ASN A 4 10.92 13.46 4.00
C ASN A 4 9.57 14.11 3.58
N GLU A 5 8.52 14.04 4.42
CA GLU A 5 7.22 14.68 4.20
C GLU A 5 7.42 16.18 4.04
N SER A 6 8.33 16.77 4.83
CA SER A 6 8.69 18.19 4.68
C SER A 6 9.16 18.55 3.27
N ALA A 7 9.97 17.71 2.60
CA ALA A 7 10.40 17.96 1.22
C ALA A 7 9.26 17.85 0.21
N MET A 8 8.41 16.83 0.37
CA MET A 8 7.26 16.65 -0.50
C MET A 8 6.29 17.82 -0.39
N ASP A 9 6.03 18.27 0.83
CA ASP A 9 5.16 19.41 1.08
C ASP A 9 5.76 20.68 0.48
N ARG A 10 7.09 20.85 0.56
CA ARG A 10 7.77 21.98 -0.09
C ARG A 10 7.66 21.96 -1.61
N ILE A 11 7.94 20.82 -2.25
CA ILE A 11 7.79 20.66 -3.71
C ILE A 11 6.33 20.88 -4.12
N SER A 12 5.37 20.34 -3.37
CA SER A 12 3.94 20.59 -3.59
C SER A 12 3.59 22.08 -3.54
N VAL A 13 4.14 22.82 -2.57
CA VAL A 13 3.95 24.28 -2.50
C VAL A 13 4.56 24.97 -3.71
N VAL A 14 5.80 24.63 -4.10
CA VAL A 14 6.45 25.24 -5.27
C VAL A 14 5.68 24.92 -6.55
N SER A 15 5.32 23.66 -6.80
CA SER A 15 4.52 23.26 -7.96
C SER A 15 3.18 23.98 -8.04
N ARG A 16 2.47 24.13 -6.91
CA ARG A 16 1.21 24.90 -6.84
C ARG A 16 1.42 26.38 -7.14
N MET A 17 2.48 26.99 -6.62
CA MET A 17 2.79 28.40 -6.89
C MET A 17 3.15 28.64 -8.36
N LEU A 18 3.87 27.70 -8.99
CA LEU A 18 4.15 27.75 -10.41
C LEU A 18 2.86 27.62 -11.21
N ALA A 19 2.01 26.64 -10.90
CA ALA A 19 0.71 26.46 -11.53
C ALA A 19 -0.14 27.75 -11.47
N TYR A 20 -0.26 28.37 -10.30
CA TYR A 20 -1.03 29.61 -10.13
C TYR A 20 -0.50 30.79 -10.95
N GLN A 21 0.82 30.89 -11.11
CA GLN A 21 1.43 31.96 -11.92
C GLN A 21 1.26 31.68 -13.42
N GLN A 22 1.33 30.41 -13.83
CA GLN A 22 1.08 30.05 -15.23
C GLN A 22 -0.39 30.25 -15.63
N ASP A 23 -1.34 29.96 -14.74
CA ASP A 23 -2.77 30.28 -14.94
C ASP A 23 -3.01 31.78 -15.14
N GLN A 24 -2.14 32.63 -14.55
CA GLN A 24 -2.15 34.08 -14.75
C GLN A 24 -1.43 34.53 -16.03
N GLY A 25 -1.00 33.59 -16.87
CA GLY A 25 -0.33 33.85 -18.15
C GLY A 25 1.18 34.09 -18.04
N GLU A 26 1.80 33.82 -16.88
CA GLU A 26 3.25 33.96 -16.74
C GLU A 26 4.01 32.79 -17.39
N SER A 27 5.15 33.11 -18.00
CA SER A 27 6.05 32.08 -18.50
C SER A 27 6.68 31.28 -17.35
N MET A 28 6.94 29.99 -17.56
CA MET A 28 7.53 29.11 -16.54
C MET A 28 8.84 29.66 -15.96
N VAL A 29 9.67 30.28 -16.81
CA VAL A 29 10.96 30.88 -16.40
C VAL A 29 10.75 32.08 -15.47
N SER A 30 9.77 32.95 -15.77
CA SER A 30 9.40 34.07 -14.90
C SER A 30 8.81 33.57 -13.58
N ALA A 31 7.90 32.60 -13.66
CA ALA A 31 7.24 32.02 -12.50
C ALA A 31 8.26 31.40 -11.52
N LEU A 32 9.27 30.69 -12.03
CA LEU A 32 10.38 30.16 -11.22
C LEU A 32 11.19 31.27 -10.54
N ALA A 33 11.53 32.34 -11.26
CA ALA A 33 12.30 33.44 -10.71
C ALA A 33 11.54 34.16 -9.57
N LYS A 34 10.25 34.42 -9.77
CA LYS A 34 9.38 35.03 -8.74
C LYS A 34 9.16 34.11 -7.55
N THR A 35 8.98 32.81 -7.80
CA THR A 35 8.81 31.83 -6.72
C THR A 35 10.07 31.74 -5.87
N LYS A 36 11.25 31.80 -6.49
CA LYS A 36 12.55 31.83 -5.80
C LYS A 36 12.74 33.08 -4.94
N SER A 37 12.33 34.25 -5.42
CA SER A 37 12.46 35.48 -4.62
C SER A 37 11.42 35.60 -3.51
N SER A 38 10.28 34.91 -3.63
CA SER A 38 9.15 35.02 -2.70
C SER A 38 9.17 33.98 -1.57
N LEU A 39 9.82 32.83 -1.78
CA LEU A 39 9.88 31.75 -0.79
C LEU A 39 11.13 31.84 0.10
N PRO A 40 11.04 31.36 1.36
CA PRO A 40 12.22 31.25 2.23
C PRO A 40 13.31 30.32 1.68
N ALA A 41 14.56 30.53 2.08
CA ALA A 41 15.73 29.78 1.59
C ALA A 41 15.64 28.25 1.76
N HIS A 42 14.86 27.74 2.72
CA HIS A 42 14.68 26.29 2.89
C HIS A 42 13.86 25.62 1.78
N TYR A 43 13.33 26.40 0.82
CA TYR A 43 12.71 25.92 -0.42
C TYR A 43 13.69 25.87 -1.60
N ASP A 44 14.89 26.45 -1.49
CA ASP A 44 15.84 26.57 -2.61
C ASP A 44 16.12 25.22 -3.27
N ASP A 45 16.38 24.19 -2.47
CA ASP A 45 16.58 22.82 -2.93
C ASP A 45 15.39 22.30 -3.78
N SER A 46 14.15 22.64 -3.40
CA SER A 46 12.93 22.19 -4.10
C SER A 46 12.74 22.95 -5.41
N ILE A 47 13.07 24.23 -5.41
CA ILE A 47 13.01 25.10 -6.60
C ILE A 47 14.07 24.67 -7.61
N GLU A 48 15.29 24.38 -7.16
CA GLU A 48 16.36 23.88 -8.00
C GLU A 48 16.02 22.50 -8.58
N ALA A 49 15.44 21.60 -7.77
CA ALA A 49 15.00 20.30 -8.25
C ALA A 49 13.92 20.43 -9.35
N ILE A 50 12.93 21.32 -9.19
CA ILE A 50 11.91 21.57 -10.21
C ILE A 50 12.52 22.20 -11.47
N LYS A 51 13.43 23.16 -11.30
CA LYS A 51 14.16 23.77 -12.42
C LYS A 51 14.89 22.69 -13.23
N ASN A 52 15.59 21.77 -12.58
CA ASN A 52 16.32 20.69 -13.24
C ASN A 52 15.37 19.74 -14.00
N ILE A 53 14.21 19.42 -13.41
CA ILE A 53 13.16 18.64 -14.10
C ILE A 53 12.69 19.36 -15.36
N ILE A 54 12.50 20.68 -15.33
CA ILE A 54 12.05 21.47 -16.48
C ILE A 54 13.14 21.52 -17.56
N THR A 55 14.38 21.81 -17.18
CA THR A 55 15.50 21.98 -18.13
C THR A 55 16.04 20.67 -18.68
N GLY A 56 15.68 19.52 -18.09
CA GLY A 56 16.08 18.19 -18.58
C GLY A 56 17.49 17.79 -18.16
N ASP A 57 18.03 18.37 -17.09
CA ASP A 57 19.31 17.97 -16.51
C ASP A 57 19.09 16.75 -15.60
N GLU A 58 19.04 15.57 -16.20
CA GLU A 58 18.63 14.31 -15.56
C GLU A 58 19.62 13.84 -14.47
N ASP A 59 20.89 14.26 -14.56
CA ASP A 59 21.99 13.80 -13.69
C ASP A 59 21.93 14.41 -12.28
N VAL A 60 21.18 15.50 -12.05
CA VAL A 60 21.21 16.29 -10.79
C VAL A 60 19.93 16.12 -9.95
N VAL A 61 18.94 15.38 -10.41
CA VAL A 61 17.62 15.26 -9.75
C VAL A 61 17.67 14.47 -8.41
N PHE A 62 18.80 13.81 -8.08
CA PHE A 62 18.87 12.81 -7.01
C PHE A 62 19.87 13.05 -5.88
N THR A 63 20.58 14.18 -5.82
CA THR A 63 21.66 14.39 -4.82
C THR A 63 21.19 14.84 -3.42
N GLY A 64 19.90 15.05 -3.19
CA GLY A 64 19.36 15.41 -1.86
C GLY A 64 17.94 14.93 -1.55
N TYR A 65 17.14 14.61 -2.58
CA TYR A 65 15.78 14.12 -2.42
C TYR A 65 15.74 12.60 -2.55
N GLY A 66 15.73 11.91 -1.41
CA GLY A 66 15.53 10.46 -1.37
C GLY A 66 14.28 10.04 -2.14
N ALA A 67 14.34 8.85 -2.77
CA ALA A 67 13.34 8.24 -3.67
C ALA A 67 11.87 8.38 -3.22
N GLY A 68 11.27 9.57 -3.36
CA GLY A 68 9.85 9.85 -3.12
C GLY A 68 9.06 9.84 -4.43
N PRO A 69 7.79 10.29 -4.42
CA PRO A 69 6.98 10.44 -5.63
C PRO A 69 7.58 11.49 -6.58
N PHE A 70 8.52 12.32 -6.14
CA PHE A 70 9.31 13.17 -7.03
C PHE A 70 10.01 12.42 -8.16
N ARG A 71 10.38 11.15 -7.93
CA ARG A 71 10.91 10.34 -9.03
C ARG A 71 9.89 10.14 -10.14
N ILE A 72 8.59 9.98 -9.82
CA ILE A 72 7.59 9.82 -10.86
C ILE A 72 7.39 11.13 -11.64
N PHE A 73 7.54 12.29 -11.00
CA PHE A 73 7.56 13.59 -11.68
C PHE A 73 8.68 13.69 -12.70
N ALA A 74 9.92 13.34 -12.31
CA ALA A 74 11.06 13.38 -13.21
C ALA A 74 10.87 12.42 -14.41
N VAL A 75 10.37 11.21 -14.14
CA VAL A 75 10.08 10.22 -15.19
C VAL A 75 8.98 10.74 -16.14
N LEU A 76 7.87 11.27 -15.61
CA LEU A 76 6.79 11.82 -16.43
C LEU A 76 7.27 13.02 -17.25
N ALA A 77 8.06 13.93 -16.67
CA ALA A 77 8.65 15.06 -17.39
C ALA A 77 9.56 14.62 -18.54
N GLY A 78 10.38 13.60 -18.31
CA GLY A 78 11.24 13.01 -19.34
C GLY A 78 10.42 12.42 -20.50
N LEU A 79 9.33 11.72 -20.19
CA LEU A 79 8.42 11.17 -21.20
C LEU A 79 7.67 12.26 -21.97
N ILE A 80 7.17 13.29 -21.28
CA ILE A 80 6.50 14.43 -21.92
C ILE A 80 7.47 15.12 -22.89
N ARG A 81 8.71 15.37 -22.48
CA ARG A 81 9.74 15.98 -23.33
C ARG A 81 10.07 15.11 -24.55
N LYS A 82 10.14 13.79 -24.36
CA LYS A 82 10.44 12.84 -25.42
C LYS A 82 9.37 12.85 -26.53
N GLU A 83 8.12 13.10 -26.15
CA GLU A 83 6.97 13.14 -27.07
C GLU A 83 6.59 14.58 -27.46
N ASP A 84 7.53 15.53 -27.38
CA ASP A 84 7.33 16.96 -27.72
C ASP A 84 6.15 17.65 -26.99
N GLY A 85 5.74 17.11 -25.84
CA GLY A 85 4.68 17.66 -25.00
C GLY A 85 5.12 18.85 -24.15
N ASP A 86 4.14 19.55 -23.54
CA ASP A 86 4.39 20.71 -22.69
C ASP A 86 4.66 20.28 -21.23
N VAL A 87 5.94 20.21 -20.87
CA VAL A 87 6.40 19.89 -19.50
C VAL A 87 5.85 20.88 -18.46
N SER A 88 5.46 22.09 -18.86
CA SER A 88 4.85 23.06 -17.95
C SER A 88 3.52 22.57 -17.40
N GLN A 89 2.72 21.90 -18.24
CA GLN A 89 1.43 21.33 -17.85
C GLN A 89 1.56 20.26 -16.78
N LEU A 90 2.71 19.57 -16.69
CA LEU A 90 2.97 18.63 -15.60
C LEU A 90 2.91 19.30 -14.23
N PHE A 91 3.34 20.56 -14.13
CA PHE A 91 3.36 21.32 -12.88
C PHE A 91 2.00 21.96 -12.58
N ILE A 92 1.25 22.34 -13.61
CA ILE A 92 -0.16 22.75 -13.48
C ILE A 92 -0.99 21.55 -12.98
N GLY A 93 -0.92 20.43 -13.71
CA GLY A 93 -1.54 19.16 -13.35
C GLY A 93 -0.94 18.49 -12.12
N ALA A 94 0.21 18.94 -11.61
CA ALA A 94 0.78 18.42 -10.36
C ALA A 94 -0.18 18.65 -9.19
N LYS A 95 -0.78 19.84 -9.13
CA LYS A 95 -1.74 20.25 -8.10
C LYS A 95 -2.99 19.39 -8.14
N GLU A 96 -3.53 19.19 -9.34
CA GLU A 96 -4.83 18.54 -9.55
C GLU A 96 -4.65 17.03 -9.56
N TYR A 97 -3.86 16.47 -10.47
CA TYR A 97 -3.87 15.03 -10.73
C TYR A 97 -2.93 14.21 -9.86
N ILE A 98 -1.74 14.72 -9.54
CA ILE A 98 -0.75 13.94 -8.79
C ILE A 98 -1.01 14.02 -7.28
N GLN A 99 -1.38 15.20 -6.77
CA GLN A 99 -1.78 15.30 -5.36
C GLN A 99 -3.04 14.47 -5.10
N GLU A 100 -4.05 14.55 -5.97
CA GLU A 100 -5.23 13.69 -5.88
C GLU A 100 -4.83 12.22 -5.92
N ALA A 101 -3.96 11.80 -6.85
CA ALA A 101 -3.48 10.42 -6.89
C ALA A 101 -2.81 9.98 -5.57
N VAL A 102 -1.95 10.82 -4.99
CA VAL A 102 -1.27 10.49 -3.71
C VAL A 102 -2.29 10.41 -2.57
N ILE A 103 -3.23 11.35 -2.49
CA ILE A 103 -4.25 11.39 -1.43
C ILE A 103 -5.17 10.17 -1.56
N GLN A 104 -5.72 9.94 -2.75
CA GLN A 104 -6.58 8.79 -3.06
C GLN A 104 -5.87 7.47 -2.76
N ALA A 105 -4.62 7.31 -3.22
CA ALA A 105 -3.87 6.07 -2.96
C ALA A 105 -3.61 5.86 -1.45
N ARG A 106 -3.29 6.93 -0.69
CA ARG A 106 -3.15 6.84 0.77
C ARG A 106 -4.47 6.43 1.43
N GLU A 107 -5.59 7.01 1.00
CA GLU A 107 -6.92 6.71 1.52
C GLU A 107 -7.30 5.25 1.23
N TYR A 108 -7.14 4.80 0.00
CA TYR A 108 -7.39 3.42 -0.44
C TYR A 108 -6.61 2.41 0.39
N TRP A 109 -5.31 2.65 0.57
CA TRP A 109 -4.44 1.74 1.33
C TRP A 109 -4.53 1.92 2.86
N SER A 110 -5.25 2.93 3.35
CA SER A 110 -5.50 3.09 4.80
C SER A 110 -6.26 1.89 5.36
N GLY A 111 -7.25 1.38 4.62
CA GLY A 111 -8.02 0.19 4.99
C GLY A 111 -7.15 -1.06 5.15
N PHE A 112 -6.14 -1.22 4.30
CA PHE A 112 -5.17 -2.32 4.37
C PHE A 112 -4.29 -2.21 5.62
N ASN A 113 -3.81 -1.01 5.92
CA ASN A 113 -2.99 -0.74 7.11
C ASN A 113 -3.75 -1.06 8.39
N SER A 114 -5.02 -0.67 8.47
CA SER A 114 -5.89 -0.97 9.60
C SER A 114 -6.17 -2.47 9.73
N LEU A 115 -6.30 -3.20 8.62
CA LEU A 115 -6.46 -4.66 8.62
C LEU A 115 -5.19 -5.36 9.14
N ILE A 116 -4.01 -4.93 8.71
CA ILE A 116 -2.74 -5.47 9.21
C ILE A 116 -2.58 -5.19 10.71
N ALA A 117 -2.90 -3.99 11.17
CA ALA A 117 -2.82 -3.64 12.59
C ALA A 117 -3.70 -4.58 13.44
N TYR A 118 -4.92 -4.86 12.98
CA TYR A 118 -5.79 -5.85 13.61
C TYR A 118 -5.14 -7.24 13.69
N LEU A 119 -4.61 -7.76 12.57
CA LEU A 119 -3.94 -9.07 12.53
C LEU A 119 -2.74 -9.16 13.48
N VAL A 120 -1.92 -8.11 13.51
CA VAL A 120 -0.75 -8.04 14.41
C VAL A 120 -1.18 -8.13 15.86
N VAL A 121 -2.19 -7.36 16.26
CA VAL A 121 -2.73 -7.40 17.64
C VAL A 121 -3.27 -8.79 17.97
N VAL A 122 -4.05 -9.40 17.08
CA VAL A 122 -4.61 -10.75 17.31
C VAL A 122 -3.51 -11.80 17.46
N PHE A 123 -2.48 -11.78 16.61
CA PHE A 123 -1.38 -12.72 16.71
C PHE A 123 -0.55 -12.51 17.98
N ILE A 124 -0.30 -11.26 18.40
CA ILE A 124 0.38 -10.97 19.67
C ILE A 124 -0.43 -11.51 20.85
N LEU A 125 -1.76 -11.31 20.85
CA LEU A 125 -2.64 -11.86 21.88
C LEU A 125 -2.60 -13.39 21.88
N ALA A 126 -2.67 -14.03 20.71
CA ALA A 126 -2.57 -15.48 20.59
C ALA A 126 -1.24 -16.01 21.15
N ILE A 127 -0.10 -15.42 20.75
CA ILE A 127 1.23 -15.77 21.28
C ILE A 127 1.26 -15.62 22.81
N THR A 128 0.68 -14.54 23.34
CA THR A 128 0.65 -14.27 24.79
C THR A 128 -0.16 -15.32 25.55
N VAL A 129 -1.38 -15.63 25.08
CA VAL A 129 -2.25 -16.65 25.68
C VAL A 129 -1.57 -18.02 25.64
N ILE A 130 -1.03 -18.39 24.47
CA ILE A 130 -0.28 -19.63 24.27
C ILE A 130 0.91 -19.71 25.25
N ALA A 131 1.69 -18.63 25.39
CA ALA A 131 2.83 -18.58 26.30
C ALA A 131 2.45 -18.71 27.78
N ILE A 132 1.37 -18.04 28.22
CA ILE A 132 0.87 -18.15 29.59
C ILE A 132 0.39 -19.57 29.87
N PHE A 133 -0.39 -20.15 28.95
CA PHE A 133 -0.90 -21.51 29.10
C PHE A 133 0.24 -22.51 29.32
N THR A 134 1.24 -22.50 28.47
CA THR A 134 2.34 -23.48 28.54
C THR A 134 3.30 -23.22 29.70
N LYS A 135 3.62 -21.97 30.02
CA LYS A 135 4.62 -21.67 31.08
C LYS A 135 4.05 -21.62 32.48
N LYS A 136 2.73 -21.40 32.64
CA LYS A 136 2.10 -21.19 33.95
C LYS A 136 0.99 -22.19 34.23
N VAL A 137 0.05 -22.33 33.30
CA VAL A 137 -1.16 -23.14 33.54
C VAL A 137 -0.84 -24.64 33.51
N MET A 138 -0.11 -25.09 32.50
CA MET A 138 0.17 -26.50 32.28
C MET A 138 1.04 -27.14 33.39
N PRO A 139 2.16 -26.53 33.85
CA PRO A 139 2.95 -27.08 34.96
C PRO A 139 2.15 -27.15 36.26
N GLY A 140 1.24 -26.20 36.49
CA GLY A 140 0.36 -26.23 37.66
C GLY A 140 -0.56 -27.46 37.66
N PHE A 141 -1.06 -27.87 36.49
CA PHE A 141 -1.83 -29.12 36.39
C PHE A 141 -0.98 -30.36 36.60
N GLU A 142 0.24 -30.39 36.08
CA GLU A 142 1.15 -31.52 36.27
C GLU A 142 1.45 -31.78 37.75
N GLU A 143 1.73 -30.73 38.53
CA GLU A 143 1.97 -30.83 39.97
C GLU A 143 0.76 -31.39 40.72
N VAL A 144 -0.45 -30.88 40.43
CA VAL A 144 -1.69 -31.35 41.05
C VAL A 144 -1.91 -32.83 40.73
N PHE A 145 -1.78 -33.24 39.46
CA PHE A 145 -1.97 -34.64 39.05
C PHE A 145 -0.93 -35.57 39.67
N SER A 146 0.34 -35.16 39.74
CA SER A 146 1.41 -35.92 40.40
C SER A 146 1.10 -36.14 41.89
N ASN A 147 0.54 -35.14 42.57
CA ASN A 147 0.16 -35.25 43.99
C ASN A 147 -0.98 -36.26 44.23
N PHE A 148 -1.85 -36.45 43.23
CA PHE A 148 -2.91 -37.47 43.26
C PHE A 148 -2.47 -38.82 42.68
N GLY A 149 -1.22 -38.97 42.25
CA GLY A 149 -0.72 -40.20 41.61
C GLY A 149 -1.40 -40.54 40.28
N ALA A 150 -2.01 -39.55 39.63
CA ALA A 150 -2.72 -39.69 38.37
C ALA A 150 -1.88 -39.15 37.20
N GLU A 151 -2.03 -39.72 36.01
CA GLU A 151 -1.42 -39.16 34.80
C GLU A 151 -2.28 -38.06 34.18
N LEU A 152 -1.62 -37.05 33.59
CA LEU A 152 -2.30 -36.02 32.81
C LEU A 152 -3.11 -36.63 31.66
N PRO A 153 -4.28 -36.06 31.32
CA PRO A 153 -5.05 -36.50 30.16
C PRO A 153 -4.24 -36.44 28.87
N THR A 154 -4.51 -37.36 27.94
CA THR A 154 -3.73 -37.55 26.70
C THR A 154 -3.56 -36.28 25.89
N LEU A 155 -4.61 -35.43 25.80
CA LEU A 155 -4.56 -34.17 25.07
C LEU A 155 -3.58 -33.17 25.71
N THR A 156 -3.60 -33.03 27.03
CA THR A 156 -2.69 -32.13 27.78
C THR A 156 -1.27 -32.67 27.79
N LYS A 157 -1.11 -33.99 27.96
CA LYS A 157 0.19 -34.69 27.88
C LYS A 157 0.84 -34.54 26.49
N PHE A 158 0.04 -34.61 25.42
CA PHE A 158 0.53 -34.39 24.05
C PHE A 158 1.08 -32.97 23.86
N ILE A 159 0.44 -31.96 24.44
CA ILE A 159 0.93 -30.57 24.37
C ILE A 159 2.23 -30.41 25.17
N LEU A 160 2.35 -31.07 26.32
CA LEU A 160 3.54 -31.02 27.19
C LEU A 160 4.75 -31.73 26.58
N VAL A 161 4.58 -32.93 26.02
CA VAL A 161 5.67 -33.74 25.47
C VAL A 161 6.23 -33.14 24.16
N ASN A 162 5.41 -32.39 23.43
CA ASN A 162 5.80 -31.79 22.15
C ASN A 162 6.17 -30.30 22.27
N GLU A 163 7.14 -29.99 23.14
CA GLU A 163 7.66 -28.62 23.29
C GLU A 163 8.13 -28.02 21.95
N SER A 164 8.64 -28.85 21.04
CA SER A 164 9.02 -28.48 19.68
C SER A 164 7.85 -27.96 18.83
N MET A 165 6.67 -28.60 18.93
CA MET A 165 5.46 -28.16 18.21
C MET A 165 5.00 -26.80 18.71
N PHE A 166 5.10 -26.56 20.01
CA PHE A 166 4.76 -25.28 20.61
C PHE A 166 5.70 -24.15 20.16
N MET A 167 7.01 -24.41 20.18
CA MET A 167 8.02 -23.47 19.67
C MET A 167 7.80 -23.18 18.19
N LEU A 168 7.42 -24.20 17.40
CA LEU A 168 7.09 -24.05 16.00
C LEU A 168 5.84 -23.19 15.79
N VAL A 169 4.76 -23.42 16.54
CA VAL A 169 3.51 -22.63 16.41
C VAL A 169 3.74 -21.17 16.81
N THR A 170 4.40 -20.92 17.94
CA THR A 170 4.74 -19.55 18.37
C THR A 170 5.75 -18.88 17.42
N GLY A 171 6.69 -19.65 16.86
CA GLY A 171 7.60 -19.23 15.79
C GLY A 171 6.89 -18.83 14.50
N ILE A 172 5.88 -19.60 14.07
CA ILE A 172 5.07 -19.27 12.90
C ILE A 172 4.25 -18.00 13.17
N LEU A 173 3.61 -17.87 14.34
CA LEU A 173 2.83 -16.66 14.67
C LEU A 173 3.71 -15.40 14.72
N THR A 174 4.92 -15.49 15.29
CA THR A 174 5.86 -14.37 15.32
C THR A 174 6.35 -14.02 13.91
N LEU A 175 6.64 -15.01 13.06
CA LEU A 175 6.97 -14.80 11.65
C LEU A 175 5.81 -14.14 10.89
N CYS A 176 4.57 -14.55 11.13
CA CYS A 176 3.38 -13.91 10.55
C CYS A 176 3.27 -12.43 10.95
N VAL A 177 3.54 -12.08 12.22
CA VAL A 177 3.60 -10.69 12.67
C VAL A 177 4.66 -9.90 11.92
N LEU A 178 5.87 -10.45 11.79
CA LEU A 178 6.97 -9.80 11.05
C LEU A 178 6.62 -9.59 9.57
N ILE A 179 6.01 -10.58 8.92
CA ILE A 179 5.55 -10.48 7.53
C ILE A 179 4.46 -9.41 7.40
N CYS A 180 3.49 -9.37 8.31
CA CYS A 180 2.44 -8.36 8.36
C CYS A 180 3.03 -6.94 8.46
N VAL A 181 3.95 -6.71 9.40
CA VAL A 181 4.62 -5.42 9.58
C VAL A 181 5.47 -5.04 8.37
N ALA A 182 6.27 -5.97 7.85
CA ALA A 182 7.11 -5.76 6.68
C ALA A 182 6.28 -5.46 5.42
N SER A 183 5.15 -6.16 5.24
CA SER A 183 4.20 -5.93 4.15
C SER A 183 3.57 -4.54 4.24
N SER A 184 3.08 -4.13 5.43
CA SER A 184 2.54 -2.78 5.62
C SER A 184 3.58 -1.70 5.33
N TYR A 185 4.82 -1.88 5.80
CA TYR A 185 5.91 -0.95 5.52
C TYR A 185 6.22 -0.87 4.02
N HIS A 186 6.32 -2.01 3.34
CA HIS A 186 6.62 -2.06 1.91
C HIS A 186 5.52 -1.44 1.05
N VAL A 187 4.25 -1.76 1.33
CA VAL A 187 3.08 -1.19 0.65
C VAL A 187 3.02 0.31 0.85
N ARG A 188 3.15 0.80 2.09
CA ARG A 188 3.17 2.25 2.37
C ARG A 188 4.27 2.97 1.57
N LYS A 189 5.46 2.37 1.49
CA LYS A 189 6.58 2.92 0.74
C LYS A 189 6.30 2.99 -0.77
N GLN A 190 5.74 1.93 -1.36
CA GLN A 190 5.38 1.88 -2.78
C GLN A 190 4.27 2.88 -3.12
N VAL A 191 3.23 2.93 -2.29
CA VAL A 191 2.07 3.82 -2.43
C VAL A 191 2.47 5.28 -2.32
N ALA A 192 3.33 5.62 -1.36
CA ALA A 192 3.88 6.97 -1.24
C ALA A 192 4.68 7.41 -2.47
N GLN A 193 5.21 6.47 -3.25
CA GLN A 193 5.99 6.74 -4.46
C GLN A 193 5.17 6.61 -5.76
N LEU A 194 3.86 6.33 -5.67
CA LEU A 194 3.00 5.98 -6.82
C LEU A 194 3.60 4.87 -7.70
N ARG A 195 4.28 3.90 -7.08
CA ARG A 195 4.89 2.78 -7.81
C ARG A 195 4.01 1.54 -7.75
N PRO A 196 4.01 0.71 -8.80
CA PRO A 196 3.33 -0.57 -8.78
C PRO A 196 3.90 -1.47 -7.67
N LEU A 197 3.07 -2.31 -7.07
CA LEU A 197 3.51 -3.16 -5.98
C LEU A 197 4.47 -4.24 -6.47
N SER A 198 5.38 -4.67 -5.58
CA SER A 198 6.29 -5.75 -5.90
C SER A 198 5.55 -7.09 -6.04
N SER A 199 6.12 -7.99 -6.84
CA SER A 199 5.60 -9.35 -7.03
C SER A 199 5.47 -10.14 -5.73
N ILE A 200 6.25 -9.81 -4.71
CA ILE A 200 6.20 -10.46 -3.39
C ILE A 200 4.83 -10.25 -2.72
N CYS A 201 4.23 -9.06 -2.88
CA CYS A 201 2.94 -8.74 -2.25
C CYS A 201 1.78 -9.57 -2.83
N ARG A 202 1.95 -10.11 -4.04
CA ARG A 202 0.96 -10.98 -4.70
C ARG A 202 0.84 -12.36 -4.07
N TRP A 203 1.72 -12.76 -3.16
CA TRP A 203 1.60 -14.03 -2.45
C TRP A 203 0.51 -14.03 -1.38
N ILE A 204 0.15 -12.85 -0.87
CA ILE A 204 -0.87 -12.72 0.17
C ILE A 204 -2.26 -12.97 -0.48
N PRO A 205 -3.08 -13.89 0.06
CA PRO A 205 -4.43 -14.13 -0.42
C PRO A 205 -5.25 -12.84 -0.46
N GLY A 206 -5.98 -12.63 -1.56
CA GLY A 206 -6.82 -11.44 -1.78
C GLY A 206 -6.07 -10.16 -2.17
N VAL A 207 -4.80 -9.97 -1.80
CA VAL A 207 -4.00 -8.77 -2.17
C VAL A 207 -3.74 -8.69 -3.68
N ARG A 208 -3.74 -9.82 -4.40
CA ARG A 208 -3.61 -9.85 -5.87
C ARG A 208 -4.62 -8.96 -6.58
N SER A 209 -5.87 -9.01 -6.14
CA SER A 209 -6.95 -8.20 -6.74
C SER A 209 -6.75 -6.70 -6.49
N LEU A 210 -6.27 -6.33 -5.31
CA LEU A 210 -5.92 -4.94 -4.98
C LEU A 210 -4.71 -4.44 -5.77
N ASP A 211 -3.71 -5.29 -6.00
CA ASP A 211 -2.57 -4.95 -6.87
C ASP A 211 -3.03 -4.68 -8.31
N ASP A 212 -3.94 -5.50 -8.84
CA ASP A 212 -4.48 -5.31 -10.19
C ASP A 212 -5.24 -3.98 -10.30
N ILE A 213 -6.11 -3.67 -9.33
CA ILE A 213 -6.85 -2.40 -9.28
C ILE A 213 -5.89 -1.22 -9.11
N TYR A 214 -4.89 -1.35 -8.23
CA TYR A 214 -3.92 -0.29 -7.99
C TYR A 214 -3.02 -0.03 -9.20
N SER A 215 -2.67 -1.07 -9.97
CA SER A 215 -1.97 -0.91 -11.25
C SER A 215 -2.85 -0.16 -12.26
N TYR A 216 -4.14 -0.50 -12.33
CA TYR A 216 -5.10 0.23 -13.17
C TYR A 216 -5.25 1.69 -12.71
N PHE A 217 -5.24 1.94 -11.39
CA PHE A 217 -5.24 3.27 -10.81
C PHE A 217 -4.04 4.10 -11.25
N LEU A 218 -2.83 3.55 -11.13
CA LEU A 218 -1.63 4.22 -11.61
C LEU A 218 -1.71 4.50 -13.11
N PHE A 219 -2.21 3.54 -13.90
CA PHE A 219 -2.41 3.71 -15.33
C PHE A 219 -3.30 4.91 -15.66
N VAL A 220 -4.51 4.97 -15.09
CA VAL A 220 -5.47 6.05 -15.40
C VAL A 220 -4.90 7.41 -14.97
N HIS A 221 -4.27 7.50 -13.80
CA HIS A 221 -3.65 8.76 -13.36
C HIS A 221 -2.45 9.19 -14.21
N PHE A 222 -1.59 8.26 -14.63
CA PHE A 222 -0.46 8.60 -15.52
C PHE A 222 -0.94 8.96 -16.92
N ALA A 223 -1.93 8.26 -17.45
CA ALA A 223 -2.56 8.61 -18.72
C ALA A 223 -3.15 10.02 -18.65
N ASN A 224 -3.86 10.35 -17.56
CA ASN A 224 -4.43 11.68 -17.37
C ASN A 224 -3.36 12.78 -17.38
N VAL A 225 -2.25 12.58 -16.67
CA VAL A 225 -1.15 13.55 -16.63
C VAL A 225 -0.49 13.73 -17.99
N LEU A 226 -0.21 12.64 -18.71
CA LEU A 226 0.44 12.69 -20.03
C LEU A 226 -0.47 13.33 -21.08
N THR A 227 -1.75 12.97 -21.08
CA THR A 227 -2.76 13.54 -21.99
C THR A 227 -2.92 15.05 -21.77
N ASN A 228 -3.05 15.51 -20.51
CA ASN A 228 -3.11 16.94 -20.20
C ASN A 228 -1.82 17.70 -20.57
N ALA A 229 -0.68 17.00 -20.58
CA ALA A 229 0.59 17.54 -21.05
C ALA A 229 0.75 17.54 -22.58
N ARG A 230 -0.33 17.29 -23.34
CA ARG A 230 -0.39 17.27 -24.81
C ARG A 230 0.49 16.21 -25.46
N VAL A 231 0.76 15.12 -24.75
CA VAL A 231 1.34 13.92 -25.35
C VAL A 231 0.27 13.25 -26.22
N GLU A 232 0.62 12.82 -27.43
CA GLU A 232 -0.32 12.13 -28.33
C GLU A 232 -1.01 10.94 -27.64
N GLY A 233 -2.32 10.77 -27.85
CA GLY A 233 -3.14 9.82 -27.10
C GLY A 233 -2.67 8.35 -27.16
N VAL A 234 -2.04 7.93 -28.26
CA VAL A 234 -1.45 6.58 -28.38
C VAL A 234 -0.18 6.45 -27.54
N ALA A 235 0.68 7.46 -27.57
CA ALA A 235 1.93 7.48 -26.82
C ALA A 235 1.67 7.60 -25.32
N SER A 236 0.75 8.49 -24.91
CA SER A 236 0.38 8.70 -23.51
C SER A 236 -0.09 7.39 -22.86
N PHE A 237 -0.90 6.63 -23.58
CA PHE A 237 -1.42 5.34 -23.13
C PHE A 237 -0.34 4.27 -22.98
N ASN A 238 0.53 4.11 -23.97
CA ASN A 238 1.60 3.11 -23.93
C ASN A 238 2.58 3.40 -22.79
N HIS A 239 2.99 4.66 -22.64
CA HIS A 239 3.84 5.10 -21.54
C HIS A 239 3.18 4.89 -20.17
N ALA A 240 1.90 5.23 -20.03
CA ALA A 240 1.15 5.01 -18.80
C ALA A 240 1.02 3.51 -18.47
N LYS A 241 0.78 2.66 -19.48
CA LYS A 241 0.67 1.20 -19.33
C LYS A 241 2.00 0.59 -18.85
N ASP A 242 3.12 1.04 -19.43
CA ASP A 242 4.45 0.58 -19.06
C ASP A 242 4.83 1.01 -17.64
N LEU A 243 4.60 2.28 -17.29
CA LEU A 243 4.89 2.81 -15.94
C LEU A 243 4.08 2.14 -14.84
N SER A 244 2.83 1.81 -15.12
CA SER A 244 1.91 1.16 -14.17
C SER A 244 2.07 -0.36 -14.08
N MET A 245 2.90 -0.96 -14.95
CA MET A 245 3.03 -2.42 -15.10
C MET A 245 1.68 -3.11 -15.37
N LEU A 246 0.81 -2.45 -16.15
CA LEU A 246 -0.51 -2.96 -16.48
C LEU A 246 -0.39 -4.00 -17.62
N THR A 247 -0.50 -5.29 -17.27
CA THR A 247 -0.42 -6.38 -18.25
C THR A 247 -1.78 -6.69 -18.87
N ASP A 248 -1.80 -7.33 -20.04
CA ASP A 248 -3.06 -7.71 -20.72
C ASP A 248 -3.93 -8.66 -19.90
N LYS A 249 -3.31 -9.41 -18.98
CA LYS A 249 -4.03 -10.26 -18.02
C LYS A 249 -4.73 -9.44 -16.92
N LYS A 250 -4.19 -8.26 -16.57
CA LYS A 250 -4.82 -7.34 -15.62
C LYS A 250 -5.97 -6.58 -16.29
N THR A 251 -5.78 -6.11 -17.52
CA THR A 251 -6.80 -5.38 -18.27
C THR A 251 -8.05 -6.23 -18.52
N SER A 252 -7.91 -7.53 -18.74
CA SER A 252 -9.06 -8.44 -18.93
C SER A 252 -9.98 -8.55 -17.71
N LYS A 253 -9.48 -8.30 -16.49
CA LYS A 253 -10.31 -8.26 -15.27
C LYS A 253 -11.17 -7.00 -15.18
N PHE A 254 -10.77 -5.94 -15.87
CA PHE A 254 -11.47 -4.67 -15.95
C PHE A 254 -12.05 -4.47 -17.35
N SER A 255 -12.58 -5.54 -17.97
CA SER A 255 -12.96 -5.53 -19.39
C SER A 255 -13.82 -4.33 -19.76
N VAL A 256 -14.87 -4.01 -18.98
CA VAL A 256 -15.74 -2.87 -19.25
C VAL A 256 -14.99 -1.54 -19.23
N TRP A 257 -14.15 -1.31 -18.23
CA TRP A 257 -13.39 -0.07 -18.08
C TRP A 257 -12.32 0.03 -19.18
N TRP A 258 -11.64 -1.08 -19.45
CA TRP A 258 -10.62 -1.16 -20.49
C TRP A 258 -11.19 -1.01 -21.90
N ASP A 259 -12.37 -1.58 -22.16
CA ASP A 259 -13.09 -1.46 -23.43
C ASP A 259 -13.56 -0.02 -23.63
N ALA A 260 -14.01 0.67 -22.58
CA ALA A 260 -14.34 2.08 -22.63
C ALA A 260 -13.13 2.95 -23.01
N VAL A 261 -11.93 2.70 -22.43
CA VAL A 261 -10.72 3.45 -22.81
C VAL A 261 -10.34 3.21 -24.28
N LYS A 262 -10.37 1.95 -24.75
CA LYS A 262 -10.10 1.64 -26.17
C LYS A 262 -11.11 2.29 -27.11
N ALA A 263 -12.40 2.26 -26.77
CA ALA A 263 -13.43 2.91 -27.56
C ALA A 263 -13.24 4.42 -27.59
N ALA A 264 -12.98 5.05 -26.44
CA ALA A 264 -12.73 6.48 -26.33
C ALA A 264 -11.52 6.93 -27.17
N GLN A 265 -10.50 6.08 -27.28
CA GLN A 265 -9.35 6.31 -28.15
C GLN A 265 -9.74 6.28 -29.64
N GLU A 266 -10.56 5.33 -30.08
CA GLU A 266 -10.99 5.22 -31.48
C GLU A 266 -11.87 6.40 -31.92
N VAL A 267 -12.67 6.94 -31.00
CA VAL A 267 -13.58 8.08 -31.27
C VAL A 267 -13.00 9.44 -30.89
N GLY A 268 -11.75 9.50 -30.38
CA GLY A 268 -11.04 10.75 -30.10
C GLY A 268 -11.55 11.52 -28.86
N VAL A 269 -12.16 10.84 -27.89
CA VAL A 269 -12.65 11.40 -26.61
C VAL A 269 -11.95 10.76 -25.40
N LEU A 270 -10.68 10.39 -25.57
CA LEU A 270 -9.88 9.70 -24.56
C LEU A 270 -9.78 10.51 -23.27
N ASP A 271 -9.60 11.83 -23.40
CA ASP A 271 -9.38 12.75 -22.29
C ASP A 271 -10.56 12.72 -21.31
N GLN A 272 -11.80 12.79 -21.84
CA GLN A 272 -13.02 12.75 -21.02
C GLN A 272 -13.20 11.39 -20.33
N GLU A 273 -12.90 10.28 -21.02
CA GLU A 273 -13.04 8.95 -20.45
C GLU A 273 -12.02 8.72 -19.33
N ILE A 274 -10.77 9.14 -19.51
CA ILE A 274 -9.74 9.05 -18.47
C ILE A 274 -10.14 9.87 -17.25
N GLU A 275 -10.60 11.11 -17.43
CA GLU A 275 -11.07 11.98 -16.33
C GLU A 275 -12.26 11.37 -15.58
N TYR A 276 -13.22 10.77 -16.31
CA TYR A 276 -14.33 10.01 -15.71
C TYR A 276 -13.83 8.84 -14.85
N GLN A 277 -12.88 8.06 -15.38
CA GLN A 277 -12.35 6.91 -14.68
C GLN A 277 -11.49 7.28 -13.46
N VAL A 278 -10.70 8.36 -13.53
CA VAL A 278 -9.97 8.92 -12.36
C VAL A 278 -10.95 9.16 -11.21
N SER A 279 -12.12 9.73 -11.53
CA SER A 279 -13.12 10.09 -10.53
C SER A 279 -13.86 8.89 -9.92
N HIS A 280 -13.92 7.75 -10.60
CA HIS A 280 -14.75 6.60 -10.20
C HIS A 280 -13.97 5.35 -9.76
N ILE A 281 -12.66 5.31 -9.97
CA ILE A 281 -11.83 4.14 -9.65
C ILE A 281 -11.82 3.79 -8.16
N ASN A 282 -12.11 4.78 -7.30
CA ASN A 282 -12.26 4.62 -5.85
C ASN A 282 -13.25 3.50 -5.48
N THR A 283 -14.30 3.34 -6.28
CA THR A 283 -15.39 2.39 -6.04
C THR A 283 -14.90 0.96 -6.17
N LEU A 284 -14.07 0.68 -7.18
CA LEU A 284 -13.49 -0.64 -7.43
C LEU A 284 -12.55 -1.02 -6.28
N PHE A 285 -11.66 -0.10 -5.90
CA PHE A 285 -10.69 -0.34 -4.85
C PHE A 285 -11.38 -0.56 -3.50
N SER A 286 -12.29 0.34 -3.12
CA SER A 286 -13.00 0.30 -1.84
C SER A 286 -13.80 -0.98 -1.70
N ARG A 287 -14.52 -1.40 -2.75
CA ARG A 287 -15.26 -2.66 -2.76
C ARG A 287 -14.36 -3.87 -2.50
N GLN A 288 -13.22 -3.95 -3.19
CA GLN A 288 -12.31 -5.07 -3.04
C GLN A 288 -11.61 -5.06 -1.67
N MET A 289 -11.35 -3.89 -1.11
CA MET A 289 -10.81 -3.72 0.24
C MET A 289 -11.79 -4.23 1.31
N ILE A 290 -13.08 -3.93 1.15
CA ILE A 290 -14.14 -4.43 2.04
C ILE A 290 -14.19 -5.95 2.00
N LEU A 291 -14.24 -6.56 0.81
CA LEU A 291 -14.26 -8.02 0.65
C LEU A 291 -13.03 -8.70 1.26
N LEU A 292 -11.85 -8.10 1.10
CA LEU A 292 -10.62 -8.59 1.71
C LEU A 292 -10.71 -8.57 3.24
N ARG A 293 -11.15 -7.44 3.79
CA ARG A 293 -11.31 -7.25 5.24
C ARG A 293 -12.29 -8.24 5.82
N GLU A 294 -13.45 -8.43 5.20
CA GLU A 294 -14.46 -9.39 5.64
C GLU A 294 -13.91 -10.82 5.65
N SER A 295 -13.29 -11.23 4.55
CA SER A 295 -12.69 -12.56 4.41
C SER A 295 -11.62 -12.81 5.48
N VAL A 296 -10.71 -11.86 5.67
CA VAL A 296 -9.64 -11.96 6.68
C VAL A 296 -10.20 -11.96 8.10
N THR A 297 -11.19 -11.12 8.38
CA THR A 297 -11.83 -11.05 9.70
C THR A 297 -12.49 -12.38 10.05
N LEU A 298 -13.25 -12.95 9.11
CA LEU A 298 -13.92 -14.24 9.28
C LEU A 298 -12.91 -15.39 9.52
N ILE A 299 -11.86 -15.48 8.69
CA ILE A 299 -10.81 -16.50 8.87
C ILE A 299 -10.12 -16.34 10.24
N THR A 300 -9.86 -15.10 10.65
CA THR A 300 -9.24 -14.81 11.95
C THR A 300 -10.16 -15.18 13.10
N GLN A 301 -11.47 -14.91 13.01
CA GLN A 301 -12.44 -15.27 14.04
C GLN A 301 -12.64 -16.78 14.17
N ILE A 302 -12.71 -17.51 13.05
CA ILE A 302 -12.81 -18.97 13.06
C ILE A 302 -11.56 -19.59 13.68
N SER A 303 -10.37 -19.14 13.26
CA SER A 303 -9.12 -19.66 13.81
C SER A 303 -8.96 -19.34 15.31
N LEU A 304 -9.33 -18.14 15.74
CA LEU A 304 -9.31 -17.75 17.15
C LEU A 304 -10.33 -18.54 17.97
N GLY A 305 -11.55 -18.74 17.46
CA GLY A 305 -12.58 -19.56 18.12
C GLY A 305 -12.14 -21.01 18.30
N LEU A 306 -11.52 -21.60 17.27
CA LEU A 306 -10.96 -22.95 17.35
C LEU A 306 -9.81 -23.03 18.36
N LEU A 307 -8.91 -22.03 18.36
CA LEU A 307 -7.80 -21.93 19.30
C LEU A 307 -8.31 -21.83 20.74
N ILE A 308 -9.25 -20.92 21.02
CA ILE A 308 -9.84 -20.76 22.35
C ILE A 308 -10.57 -22.03 22.77
N GLY A 309 -11.37 -22.63 21.88
CA GLY A 309 -12.08 -23.87 22.16
C GLY A 309 -11.14 -25.02 22.53
N LEU A 310 -10.04 -25.19 21.78
CA LEU A 310 -9.01 -26.19 22.08
C LEU A 310 -8.36 -25.92 23.45
N PHE A 311 -8.05 -24.66 23.76
CA PHE A 311 -7.48 -24.29 25.06
C PHE A 311 -8.44 -24.55 26.21
N VAL A 312 -9.71 -24.20 26.06
CA VAL A 312 -10.74 -24.49 27.07
C VAL A 312 -10.82 -26.00 27.31
N ILE A 313 -10.90 -26.81 26.27
CA ILE A 313 -10.93 -28.27 26.44
C ILE A 313 -9.65 -28.76 27.14
N ALA A 314 -8.48 -28.30 26.73
CA ALA A 314 -7.21 -28.69 27.33
C ALA A 314 -7.07 -28.25 28.81
N MET A 315 -7.71 -27.14 29.20
CA MET A 315 -7.74 -26.63 30.58
C MET A 315 -8.75 -27.35 31.47
N TYR A 316 -9.96 -27.62 30.95
CA TYR A 316 -11.05 -28.14 31.77
C TYR A 316 -11.08 -29.67 31.82
N LEU A 317 -10.63 -30.36 30.77
CA LEU A 317 -10.59 -31.83 30.75
C LEU A 317 -9.83 -32.42 31.95
N PRO A 318 -8.63 -31.92 32.34
CA PRO A 318 -7.95 -32.41 33.53
C PRO A 318 -8.74 -32.18 34.82
N ILE A 319 -9.41 -31.04 34.96
CA ILE A 319 -10.21 -30.72 36.16
C ILE A 319 -11.35 -31.73 36.34
N PHE A 320 -12.06 -32.06 35.27
CA PHE A 320 -13.14 -33.05 35.33
C PHE A 320 -12.63 -34.46 35.66
N MET A 321 -11.46 -34.85 35.15
CA MET A 321 -10.88 -36.17 35.45
C MET A 321 -10.39 -36.29 36.89
N LEU A 322 -9.86 -35.23 37.49
CA LEU A 322 -9.53 -35.21 38.92
C LEU A 322 -10.78 -35.39 39.80
N GLY A 323 -11.90 -34.76 39.43
CA GLY A 323 -13.17 -34.93 40.14
C GLY A 323 -13.72 -36.35 40.12
N SER A 324 -13.30 -37.18 39.16
CA SER A 324 -13.64 -38.62 39.10
C SER A 324 -12.61 -39.54 39.73
N ALA A 325 -11.41 -39.02 40.06
CA ALA A 325 -10.29 -39.78 40.62
C ALA A 325 -10.19 -39.67 42.15
N ILE A 326 -11.04 -38.82 42.77
CA ILE A 326 -11.24 -38.67 44.22
C ILE A 326 -12.58 -39.34 44.57
#